data_AF-A0A9P7EX62-F1
#
_entry.id   AF-A0A9P7EX62-F1
#
_cell.length_a   1.000
_cell.length_b   1.000
_cell.length_c   1.000
_cell.angle_alpha   90.00
_cell.angle_beta   90.00
_cell.angle_gamma   90.00
#
_symmetry.space_group_name_H-M   'P 1'
#
loop_
_entity.id
_entity.type
_entity.pdbx_description
1 polymer ?
#
loop_
_entity_poly.entity_id
_entity_poly.type
_entity_poly.pdbx_seq_one_letter_code
_entity_poly.pdbx_strand_id
1 'polypeptide(L)'
;MSTTYPFTGYRQVDSFGPDEEYSSDTEEFYVTLDLGTVEPTLLPSSSTYRLVGLDTPTPFLQLSGSFFRGRHDTLLGSELLFNEGKNDSERNTRALAHVGVTERRIRFKEVQLRQKAPEQLEEAPAVGANSSHNGAQAEAAGHSLGRMIGSVTEPRSRKRKKRRDKGKGKEKETSPQDEGRDDAMDTT
;
A
#
# COMPACT_ATOMS: atom_id res chain seq x y z
N MET A 1 11.23 -11.41 26.33
CA MET A 1 10.94 -10.21 25.52
C MET A 1 9.45 -9.99 25.55
N SER A 2 8.97 -8.82 26.01
CA SER A 2 7.53 -8.56 26.15
C SER A 2 6.94 -8.23 24.78
N THR A 3 6.07 -9.08 24.27
CA THR A 3 5.36 -8.86 23.00
C THR A 3 4.24 -7.85 23.26
N THR A 4 4.54 -6.56 23.16
CA THR A 4 3.54 -5.50 23.29
C THR A 4 2.59 -5.57 22.09
N TYR A 5 1.41 -6.17 22.27
CA TYR A 5 0.37 -6.18 21.26
C TYR A 5 -0.34 -4.82 21.24
N PRO A 6 -0.39 -4.12 20.09
CA PRO A 6 -1.01 -2.80 20.02
C PRO A 6 -2.55 -2.83 20.02
N PHE A 7 -3.19 -4.01 20.07
CA PHE A 7 -4.64 -4.15 19.95
C PHE A 7 -5.23 -4.93 21.13
N THR A 8 -6.04 -4.25 21.94
CA THR A 8 -6.79 -4.85 23.04
C THR A 8 -7.96 -5.68 22.48
N GLY A 9 -8.15 -6.90 22.97
CA GLY A 9 -9.29 -7.76 22.62
C GLY A 9 -9.08 -8.71 21.43
N TYR A 10 -7.92 -8.67 20.77
CA TYR A 10 -7.61 -9.56 19.64
C TYR A 10 -6.48 -10.52 20.00
N ARG A 11 -6.59 -11.79 19.57
CA ARG A 11 -5.56 -12.83 19.76
C ARG A 11 -4.92 -13.18 18.42
N GLN A 12 -3.59 -13.15 18.34
CA GLN A 12 -2.88 -13.69 17.19
C GLN A 12 -3.13 -15.21 17.11
N VAL A 13 -3.44 -15.70 15.91
CA VAL A 13 -3.52 -17.13 15.59
C VAL A 13 -2.48 -17.44 14.52
N ASP A 14 -1.83 -18.61 14.63
CA ASP A 14 -0.78 -19.03 13.68
C ASP A 14 -1.38 -19.60 12.39
N SER A 15 -2.60 -20.14 12.47
CA SER A 15 -3.38 -20.57 11.31
C SER A 15 -4.86 -20.40 11.59
N PHE A 16 -5.62 -20.14 10.53
CA PHE A 16 -7.06 -20.37 10.55
C PHE A 16 -7.33 -21.89 10.46
N GLY A 17 -8.50 -22.31 10.94
CA GLY A 17 -8.94 -23.70 10.79
C GLY A 17 -9.12 -24.08 9.30
N PRO A 18 -9.29 -25.37 8.98
CA PRO A 18 -9.62 -25.78 7.62
C PRO A 18 -10.86 -25.05 7.12
N ASP A 19 -10.89 -24.70 5.83
CA ASP A 19 -11.91 -23.86 5.19
C ASP A 19 -13.33 -24.50 5.15
N GLU A 20 -13.53 -25.62 5.84
CA GLU A 20 -14.76 -26.44 5.83
C GLU A 20 -15.98 -25.73 6.41
N GLU A 21 -15.80 -24.63 7.15
CA GLU A 21 -16.89 -23.86 7.76
C GLU A 21 -17.31 -22.62 6.94
N TYR A 22 -16.59 -22.29 5.87
CA TYR A 22 -17.02 -21.25 4.95
C TYR A 22 -18.04 -21.84 3.96
N SER A 23 -19.32 -21.48 4.12
CA SER A 23 -20.35 -21.87 3.16
C SER A 23 -19.95 -21.42 1.75
N SER A 24 -20.20 -22.26 0.73
CA SER A 24 -20.04 -21.91 -0.69
C SER A 24 -20.86 -20.68 -1.10
N ASP A 25 -21.80 -20.25 -0.27
CA ASP A 25 -22.62 -19.06 -0.46
C ASP A 25 -21.91 -17.76 -0.01
N THR A 26 -20.69 -17.86 0.53
CA THR A 26 -19.91 -16.72 0.99
C THR A 26 -19.23 -16.03 -0.20
N GLU A 27 -19.48 -14.75 -0.38
CA GLU A 27 -18.89 -13.96 -1.47
C GLU A 27 -17.44 -13.59 -1.13
N GLU A 28 -16.49 -14.13 -1.90
CA GLU A 28 -15.07 -13.80 -1.78
C GLU A 28 -14.72 -12.59 -2.64
N PHE A 29 -13.98 -11.65 -2.08
CA PHE A 29 -13.49 -10.48 -2.81
C PHE A 29 -11.98 -10.36 -2.69
N TYR A 30 -11.33 -10.14 -3.82
CA TYR A 30 -9.90 -9.86 -3.86
C TYR A 30 -9.62 -8.39 -3.54
N VAL A 31 -8.54 -8.11 -2.82
CA VAL A 31 -8.06 -6.75 -2.52
C VAL A 31 -6.56 -6.70 -2.75
N THR A 32 -6.07 -5.66 -3.42
CA THR A 32 -4.63 -5.45 -3.59
C THR A 32 -4.05 -4.60 -2.45
N LEU A 33 -2.90 -5.01 -1.91
CA LEU A 33 -2.18 -4.25 -0.87
C LEU A 33 -1.05 -3.47 -1.54
N ASP A 34 -1.16 -2.15 -1.57
CA ASP A 34 -0.18 -1.26 -2.18
C ASP A 34 0.70 -0.64 -1.10
N LEU A 35 1.94 -1.09 -1.00
CA LEU A 35 2.92 -0.61 -0.02
C LEU A 35 3.63 0.67 -0.46
N GLY A 36 3.42 1.13 -1.71
CA GLY A 36 4.16 2.23 -2.29
C GLY A 36 5.65 1.94 -2.40
N THR A 37 6.49 2.94 -2.11
CA THR A 37 7.94 2.80 -2.13
C THR A 37 8.42 2.24 -0.80
N VAL A 38 8.61 0.91 -0.73
CA VAL A 38 9.25 0.22 0.39
C VAL A 38 10.66 -0.23 0.05
N GLU A 39 11.42 -0.57 1.09
CA GLU A 39 12.75 -1.15 0.94
C GLU A 39 12.66 -2.47 0.15
N PRO A 40 13.45 -2.66 -0.93
CA PRO A 40 13.27 -3.79 -1.85
C PRO A 40 13.43 -5.17 -1.21
N THR A 41 14.22 -5.29 -0.14
CA THR A 41 14.42 -6.57 0.57
C THR A 41 13.35 -6.84 1.62
N LEU A 42 12.50 -5.87 1.95
CA LEU A 42 11.48 -6.00 2.98
C LEU A 42 10.51 -7.14 2.67
N LEU A 43 9.93 -7.19 1.47
CA LEU A 43 9.00 -8.25 1.08
C LEU A 43 9.68 -9.64 1.01
N PRO A 44 10.80 -9.82 0.29
CA PRO A 44 11.48 -11.11 0.24
C PRO A 44 12.03 -11.62 1.58
N SER A 45 12.40 -10.72 2.50
CA SER A 45 12.93 -11.10 3.82
C SER A 45 11.83 -11.33 4.86
N SER A 46 10.57 -10.99 4.54
CA SER A 46 9.45 -11.15 5.45
C SER A 46 8.91 -12.57 5.43
N SER A 47 9.10 -13.30 6.53
CA SER A 47 8.49 -14.62 6.74
C SER A 47 7.05 -14.53 7.27
N THR A 48 6.66 -13.38 7.83
CA THR A 48 5.34 -13.18 8.44
C THR A 48 4.84 -11.76 8.18
N TYR A 49 3.53 -11.61 8.10
CA TYR A 49 2.85 -10.32 8.10
C TYR A 49 1.72 -10.35 9.13
N ARG A 50 1.41 -9.21 9.72
CA ARG A 50 0.23 -9.05 10.60
C ARG A 50 -0.62 -7.93 10.09
N LEU A 51 -1.87 -8.24 9.78
CA LEU A 51 -2.84 -7.29 9.24
C LEU A 51 -4.03 -7.23 10.18
N VAL A 52 -4.44 -6.02 10.55
CA VAL A 52 -5.53 -5.78 11.50
C VAL A 52 -6.43 -4.65 11.03
N GLY A 53 -7.69 -4.69 11.46
CA GLY A 53 -8.66 -3.64 11.17
C GLY A 53 -9.01 -3.52 9.69
N LEU A 54 -9.06 -4.64 8.96
CA LEU A 54 -9.51 -4.70 7.55
C LEU A 54 -10.95 -4.24 7.35
N ASP A 55 -11.75 -4.34 8.41
CA ASP A 55 -13.12 -3.85 8.53
C ASP A 55 -13.19 -2.35 8.88
N THR A 56 -12.06 -1.75 9.25
CA THR A 56 -12.00 -0.34 9.63
C THR A 56 -11.54 0.53 8.45
N PRO A 57 -11.87 1.83 8.42
CA PRO A 57 -11.35 2.73 7.39
C PRO A 57 -9.82 2.87 7.38
N THR A 58 -9.14 2.45 8.47
CA THR A 58 -7.70 2.61 8.68
C THR A 58 -7.05 1.30 9.14
N PRO A 59 -6.87 0.32 8.24
CA PRO A 59 -6.18 -0.92 8.59
C PRO A 59 -4.71 -0.66 8.94
N PHE A 60 -4.09 -1.56 9.70
CA PHE A 60 -2.66 -1.51 9.99
C PHE A 60 -1.97 -2.80 9.56
N LEU A 61 -0.79 -2.67 8.97
CA LEU A 61 0.05 -3.79 8.54
C LEU A 61 1.39 -3.71 9.24
N GLN A 62 1.84 -4.82 9.82
CA GLN A 62 3.20 -5.00 10.31
C GLN A 62 3.93 -5.99 9.41
N LEU A 63 5.09 -5.60 8.92
CA LEU A 63 5.93 -6.39 8.03
C LEU A 63 7.40 -6.27 8.47
N SER A 64 8.01 -7.36 8.92
CA SER A 64 9.42 -7.42 9.38
C SER A 64 9.86 -6.29 10.32
N GLY A 65 8.97 -5.87 11.23
CA GLY A 65 9.24 -4.80 12.20
C GLY A 65 8.90 -3.39 11.72
N SER A 66 8.60 -3.20 10.44
CA SER A 66 8.05 -1.95 9.91
C SER A 66 6.53 -1.92 10.11
N PHE A 67 5.99 -0.74 10.40
CA PHE A 67 4.56 -0.54 10.62
C PHE A 67 3.99 0.36 9.53
N PHE A 68 2.83 -0.01 9.03
CA PHE A 68 2.15 0.72 7.97
C PHE A 68 0.71 1.01 8.38
N ARG A 69 0.29 2.23 8.08
CA ARG A 69 -1.11 2.65 8.19
C ARG A 69 -1.74 2.62 6.80
N GLY A 70 -2.81 1.88 6.67
CA GLY A 70 -3.56 1.71 5.43
C GLY A 70 -4.74 2.66 5.32
N ARG A 71 -5.24 2.77 4.10
CA ARG A 71 -6.50 3.42 3.72
C ARG A 71 -7.12 2.64 2.58
N HIS A 72 -8.41 2.36 2.68
CA HIS A 72 -9.18 1.76 1.59
C HIS A 72 -9.40 2.79 0.47
N ASP A 73 -9.16 2.38 -0.76
CA ASP A 73 -9.48 3.13 -1.96
C ASP A 73 -10.18 2.25 -2.98
N THR A 74 -11.17 2.85 -3.64
CA THR A 74 -11.86 2.28 -4.80
C THR A 74 -11.19 2.82 -6.07
N LEU A 75 -10.76 1.91 -6.93
CA LEU A 75 -10.06 2.23 -8.17
C LEU A 75 -11.04 2.71 -9.25
N LEU A 76 -10.57 3.58 -10.14
CA LEU A 76 -11.28 3.90 -11.37
C LEU A 76 -10.90 2.86 -12.42
N GLY A 77 -11.71 1.82 -12.53
CA GLY A 77 -11.46 0.64 -13.36
C GLY A 77 -11.13 -0.60 -12.51
N SER A 78 -10.78 -1.68 -13.18
CA SER A 78 -10.60 -2.98 -12.55
C SER A 78 -9.20 -3.54 -12.79
N GLU A 79 -8.67 -4.22 -11.78
CA GLU A 79 -7.39 -4.94 -11.83
C GLU A 79 -7.67 -6.42 -12.04
N LEU A 80 -6.96 -7.01 -13.00
CA LEU A 80 -7.04 -8.43 -13.32
C LEU A 80 -5.88 -9.15 -12.64
N LEU A 81 -6.18 -10.15 -11.82
CA LEU A 81 -5.21 -10.95 -11.08
C LEU A 81 -4.97 -12.26 -11.84
N PHE A 82 -3.70 -12.56 -12.10
CA PHE A 82 -3.26 -13.80 -12.75
C PHE A 82 -2.20 -14.49 -11.89
N ASN A 83 -2.20 -15.81 -11.89
CA ASN A 83 -1.17 -16.63 -11.26
C ASN A 83 -0.53 -17.55 -12.30
N GLU A 84 0.68 -18.05 -12.02
CA GLU A 84 1.31 -19.06 -12.87
C GLU A 84 0.53 -20.38 -12.75
N GLY A 85 0.12 -20.94 -13.89
CA GLY A 85 -0.63 -22.19 -13.95
C GLY A 85 0.24 -23.37 -13.53
N LYS A 86 -0.33 -24.32 -12.78
CA LYS A 86 0.37 -25.53 -12.27
C LYS A 86 0.82 -26.51 -13.37
N ASN A 87 0.46 -26.30 -14.63
CA ASN A 87 0.76 -27.21 -15.73
C ASN A 87 2.14 -26.88 -16.34
N ASP A 88 3.17 -27.22 -15.59
CA ASP A 88 4.57 -26.86 -15.83
C ASP A 88 5.32 -27.86 -16.74
N SER A 89 4.58 -28.58 -17.60
CA SER A 89 5.15 -29.63 -18.45
C SER A 89 5.82 -29.08 -19.71
N GLU A 90 5.52 -27.84 -20.11
CA GLU A 90 6.10 -27.21 -21.29
C GLU A 90 6.76 -25.88 -20.91
N ARG A 91 8.05 -25.93 -20.58
CA ARG A 91 8.90 -24.80 -20.13
C ARG A 91 8.92 -23.58 -21.07
N ASN A 92 8.26 -23.63 -22.21
CA ASN A 92 8.29 -22.58 -23.23
C ASN A 92 6.99 -21.73 -23.29
N THR A 93 5.92 -22.12 -22.59
CA THR A 93 4.72 -21.26 -22.44
C THR A 93 4.28 -21.22 -20.98
N ARG A 94 4.62 -20.15 -20.26
CA ARG A 94 4.07 -19.92 -18.92
C ARG A 94 2.58 -19.60 -19.06
N ALA A 95 1.73 -20.61 -18.92
CA ALA A 95 0.30 -20.41 -18.91
C ALA A 95 -0.08 -19.56 -17.68
N LEU A 96 -0.74 -18.42 -17.90
CA LEU A 96 -1.30 -17.59 -16.84
C LEU A 96 -2.75 -18.03 -16.59
N ALA A 97 -3.07 -18.33 -15.34
CA ALA A 97 -4.42 -18.64 -14.90
C ALA A 97 -5.06 -17.39 -14.26
N HIS A 98 -6.25 -17.02 -14.70
CA HIS A 98 -7.02 -15.92 -14.11
C HIS A 98 -7.48 -16.31 -12.69
N VAL A 99 -7.23 -15.42 -11.73
CA VAL A 99 -7.58 -15.61 -10.31
C VAL A 99 -8.82 -14.79 -9.95
N GLY A 100 -8.90 -13.55 -10.42
CA GLY A 100 -10.01 -12.68 -10.08
C GLY A 100 -9.87 -11.26 -10.59
N VAL A 101 -10.93 -10.50 -10.38
CA VAL A 101 -11.03 -9.08 -10.74
C VAL A 101 -11.27 -8.29 -9.47
N THR A 102 -10.62 -7.13 -9.32
CA THR A 102 -10.85 -6.25 -8.17
C THR A 102 -10.80 -4.78 -8.53
N GLU A 103 -11.63 -3.99 -7.86
CA GLU A 103 -11.62 -2.53 -7.91
C GLU A 103 -11.20 -1.94 -6.55
N ARG A 104 -10.74 -2.79 -5.63
CA ARG A 104 -10.44 -2.43 -4.24
C ARG A 104 -8.94 -2.55 -3.97
N ARG A 105 -8.38 -1.48 -3.44
CA ARG A 105 -6.99 -1.40 -3.03
C ARG A 105 -6.87 -0.83 -1.63
N ILE A 106 -5.92 -1.34 -0.85
CA ILE A 106 -5.51 -0.72 0.41
C ILE A 106 -4.13 -0.11 0.19
N ARG A 107 -4.04 1.23 0.23
CA ARG A 107 -2.76 1.94 0.16
C ARG A 107 -2.18 2.09 1.55
N PHE A 108 -0.96 1.62 1.72
CA PHE A 108 -0.21 1.68 2.96
C PHE A 108 0.85 2.77 2.92
N LYS A 109 1.02 3.44 4.05
CA LYS A 109 2.13 4.36 4.29
C LYS A 109 2.84 3.95 5.57
N GLU A 110 4.17 3.88 5.51
CA GLU A 110 4.98 3.57 6.68
C GLU A 110 4.80 4.62 7.79
N VAL A 111 4.71 4.16 9.02
CA VAL A 111 4.51 4.96 10.22
C VAL A 111 5.39 4.45 11.36
N GLN A 112 5.69 5.35 12.32
CA GLN A 112 6.36 4.97 13.56
C GLN A 112 5.35 4.95 14.70
N LEU A 113 5.42 3.90 15.51
CA LEU A 113 4.64 3.84 16.74
C LEU A 113 5.24 4.76 17.79
N ARG A 114 4.39 5.55 18.43
CA ARG A 114 4.76 6.39 19.58
C ARG A 114 4.00 5.91 20.79
N GLN A 115 4.68 5.81 21.92
CA GLN A 115 4.03 5.52 23.18
C GLN A 115 3.02 6.63 23.49
N LYS A 116 1.77 6.25 23.78
CA LYS A 116 0.77 7.21 24.28
C LYS A 116 1.24 7.66 25.66
N ALA A 117 1.42 8.98 25.86
CA ALA A 117 1.71 9.51 27.18
C ALA A 117 0.58 9.10 28.14
N PRO A 118 0.88 8.75 29.40
CA PRO A 118 -0.17 8.55 30.38
C PRO A 118 -0.93 9.88 30.49
N GLU A 119 -2.20 9.87 30.11
CA GLU A 119 -3.12 10.94 30.44
C GLU A 119 -3.09 11.06 31.96
N GLN A 120 -2.51 12.14 32.47
CA GLN A 120 -2.73 12.56 33.84
C GLN A 120 -4.25 12.71 33.96
N LEU A 121 -4.85 11.87 34.80
CA LEU A 121 -6.19 12.10 35.31
C LEU A 121 -6.17 13.51 35.92
N GLU A 122 -6.70 14.49 35.18
CA GLU A 122 -6.99 15.81 35.73
C GLU A 122 -8.00 15.60 36.86
N GLU A 123 -7.49 15.64 38.08
CA GLU A 123 -8.27 15.81 39.29
C GLU A 123 -9.07 17.11 39.11
N ALA A 124 -10.40 16.98 39.10
CA ALA A 124 -11.31 18.12 39.03
C ALA A 124 -10.93 19.15 40.11
N PRO A 125 -10.78 20.45 39.79
CA PRO A 125 -10.50 21.44 40.80
C PRO A 125 -11.72 21.57 41.72
N ALA A 126 -11.56 21.11 42.96
CA ALA A 126 -12.46 21.43 44.05
C ALA A 126 -12.52 22.95 44.23
N VAL A 127 -13.67 23.52 43.89
CA VAL A 127 -14.02 24.90 44.21
C VAL A 127 -14.12 25.03 45.73
N GLY A 128 -13.25 25.83 46.34
CA GLY A 128 -13.24 26.05 47.79
C GLY A 128 -12.24 27.11 48.27
N ALA A 129 -12.61 28.39 48.05
CA ALA A 129 -12.22 29.63 48.73
C ALA A 129 -11.13 29.61 49.84
N ASN A 130 -10.07 30.44 49.71
CA ASN A 130 -10.03 31.81 50.26
C ASN A 130 -8.62 32.47 50.19
N SER A 131 -8.65 33.78 49.92
CA SER A 131 -7.70 34.87 50.32
C SER A 131 -6.19 34.66 50.07
N SER A 132 -5.49 35.56 49.38
CA SER A 132 -5.21 36.91 49.91
C SER A 132 -4.54 37.82 48.88
N HIS A 133 -4.82 39.11 49.02
CA HIS A 133 -4.14 40.25 48.43
C HIS A 133 -2.61 40.12 48.28
N ASN A 134 -2.08 40.57 47.14
CA ASN A 134 -0.90 41.43 47.14
C ASN A 134 -0.93 42.37 45.92
N GLY A 135 -0.52 43.62 46.19
CA GLY A 135 -0.69 44.76 45.33
C GLY A 135 0.46 45.02 44.35
N ALA A 136 0.14 45.94 43.43
CA ALA A 136 0.99 46.96 42.82
C ALA A 136 2.12 46.52 41.87
N GLN A 137 1.97 46.89 40.59
CA GLN A 137 2.81 47.83 39.80
C GLN A 137 2.47 47.61 38.31
N ALA A 138 1.78 48.54 37.64
CA ALA A 138 2.29 49.78 37.03
C ALA A 138 3.22 49.53 35.82
N GLU A 139 2.66 49.86 34.65
CA GLU A 139 3.26 50.35 33.40
C GLU A 139 4.52 49.68 32.81
N ALA A 140 4.43 49.26 31.55
CA ALA A 140 5.01 50.03 30.44
C ALA A 140 4.75 49.36 29.08
N ALA A 141 4.18 50.18 28.19
CA ALA A 141 4.57 50.35 26.78
C ALA A 141 4.86 49.12 25.88
N GLY A 142 4.06 49.06 24.81
CA GLY A 142 4.65 49.19 23.47
C GLY A 142 4.42 48.02 22.51
N HIS A 143 3.74 48.35 21.39
CA HIS A 143 4.15 48.07 20.00
C HIS A 143 4.66 46.64 19.66
N SER A 144 4.25 45.94 18.61
CA SER A 144 3.55 46.28 17.38
C SER A 144 3.66 45.06 16.44
N LEU A 145 2.72 44.92 15.50
CA LEU A 145 2.89 44.38 14.13
C LEU A 145 3.59 43.00 13.99
N GLY A 146 2.93 41.91 13.57
CA GLY A 146 2.09 41.83 12.39
C GLY A 146 2.91 42.04 11.11
N ARG A 147 3.42 40.97 10.46
CA ARG A 147 3.70 40.98 9.02
C ARG A 147 3.92 39.58 8.40
N MET A 148 3.06 39.30 7.40
CA MET A 148 3.35 38.76 6.05
C MET A 148 4.05 37.39 5.94
N ILE A 149 3.42 36.31 5.45
CA ILE A 149 2.82 36.08 4.10
C ILE A 149 3.65 36.66 2.97
N GLY A 150 4.30 35.78 2.20
CA GLY A 150 4.63 36.09 0.81
C GLY A 150 5.74 35.25 0.19
N SER A 151 5.42 34.70 -0.98
CA SER A 151 6.28 34.45 -2.14
C SER A 151 6.63 32.99 -2.47
N VAL A 152 5.77 32.49 -3.36
CA VAL A 152 6.00 31.52 -4.43
C VAL A 152 7.21 31.92 -5.26
N THR A 153 8.13 30.98 -5.52
CA THR A 153 9.07 31.05 -6.64
C THR A 153 9.17 29.69 -7.31
N GLU A 154 8.94 29.71 -8.62
CA GLU A 154 8.87 28.57 -9.55
C GLU A 154 10.18 27.78 -9.72
N PRO A 155 10.12 26.49 -10.11
CA PRO A 155 11.30 25.72 -10.48
C PRO A 155 11.74 25.97 -11.94
N ARG A 156 13.04 26.29 -12.09
CA ARG A 156 13.76 26.46 -13.35
C ARG A 156 13.85 25.16 -14.16
N SER A 157 13.40 25.24 -15.41
CA SER A 157 13.62 24.28 -16.49
C SER A 157 15.07 24.30 -17.01
N ARG A 158 15.75 23.14 -17.10
CA ARG A 158 16.99 23.00 -17.91
C ARG A 158 17.13 21.63 -18.59
N LYS A 159 16.99 21.69 -19.91
CA LYS A 159 17.78 21.05 -20.99
C LYS A 159 17.72 19.53 -21.19
N ARG A 160 16.84 19.15 -22.13
CA ARG A 160 16.98 18.05 -23.10
C ARG A 160 18.39 18.03 -23.74
N LYS A 161 19.06 16.88 -23.73
CA LYS A 161 20.27 16.62 -24.54
C LYS A 161 19.92 15.62 -25.65
N LYS A 162 19.86 16.16 -26.86
CA LYS A 162 19.69 15.49 -28.15
C LYS A 162 21.03 14.84 -28.56
N ARG A 163 21.05 13.53 -28.80
CA ARG A 163 22.07 12.83 -29.62
C ARG A 163 21.34 11.74 -30.42
N ARG A 164 21.04 11.98 -31.70
CA ARG A 164 21.90 11.82 -32.90
C ARG A 164 22.10 10.34 -33.25
N ASP A 165 21.07 9.80 -33.89
CA ASP A 165 21.12 9.21 -35.24
C ASP A 165 22.43 8.53 -35.66
N LYS A 166 22.36 7.20 -35.85
CA LYS A 166 23.23 6.47 -36.78
C LYS A 166 22.50 5.21 -37.26
N GLY A 167 21.87 5.33 -38.42
CA GLY A 167 21.27 4.21 -39.13
C GLY A 167 22.27 3.13 -39.52
N LYS A 168 21.75 1.93 -39.70
CA LYS A 168 22.22 0.99 -40.72
C LYS A 168 21.08 0.06 -41.06
N GLY A 169 20.52 0.25 -42.26
CA GLY A 169 19.49 -0.62 -42.81
C GLY A 169 20.02 -2.03 -43.08
N LYS A 170 19.10 -2.98 -43.06
CA LYS A 170 19.15 -4.11 -43.98
C LYS A 170 17.73 -4.61 -44.21
N GLU A 171 17.22 -4.24 -45.38
CA GLU A 171 16.09 -4.88 -46.02
C GLU A 171 16.38 -6.38 -46.16
N LYS A 172 15.37 -7.20 -45.87
CA LYS A 172 15.23 -8.48 -46.55
C LYS A 172 13.75 -8.75 -46.75
N GLU A 173 13.27 -8.32 -47.91
CA GLU A 173 12.12 -8.93 -48.56
C GLU A 173 12.42 -10.42 -48.78
N THR A 174 11.49 -11.28 -48.37
CA THR A 174 11.25 -12.56 -49.03
C THR A 174 9.75 -12.72 -49.13
N SER A 175 9.28 -12.65 -50.36
CA SER A 175 7.93 -12.85 -50.86
C SER A 175 7.39 -14.26 -50.56
N PRO A 176 6.08 -14.49 -50.71
CA PRO A 176 5.42 -15.77 -50.46
C PRO A 176 5.59 -16.74 -51.64
N GLN A 177 5.84 -18.01 -51.35
CA GLN A 177 5.56 -19.16 -52.21
C GLN A 177 4.49 -19.98 -51.47
N ASP A 178 3.24 -20.01 -51.90
CA ASP A 178 2.68 -20.58 -53.13
C ASP A 178 2.57 -22.11 -53.11
N GLU A 179 1.30 -22.51 -53.23
CA GLU A 179 0.71 -23.77 -53.72
C GLU A 179 1.18 -25.15 -53.23
N GLY A 180 0.22 -25.84 -52.59
CA GLY A 180 -0.38 -27.03 -53.21
C GLY A 180 0.27 -28.38 -52.91
N ARG A 181 -0.46 -29.22 -52.17
CA ARG A 181 -0.63 -30.64 -52.53
C ARG A 181 -1.81 -31.27 -51.79
N ASP A 182 -2.76 -31.66 -52.62
CA ASP A 182 -3.78 -32.69 -52.39
C ASP A 182 -3.11 -34.01 -51.94
N ASP A 183 -3.78 -34.77 -51.07
CA ASP A 183 -4.39 -36.04 -51.46
C ASP A 183 -4.77 -36.89 -50.25
N ALA A 184 -5.97 -37.44 -50.35
CA ALA A 184 -6.55 -38.46 -49.51
C ALA A 184 -5.71 -39.74 -49.47
N MET A 185 -5.77 -40.48 -48.37
CA MET A 185 -5.98 -41.93 -48.40
C MET A 185 -6.65 -42.36 -47.09
N ASP A 186 -7.91 -42.75 -47.27
CA ASP A 186 -8.65 -43.72 -46.48
C ASP A 186 -7.85 -45.04 -46.36
N THR A 187 -7.85 -45.69 -45.20
CA THR A 187 -7.88 -47.17 -45.08
C THR A 187 -7.93 -47.60 -43.62
N THR A 188 -9.07 -48.22 -43.27
CA THR A 188 -9.31 -49.36 -42.35
C THR A 188 -8.98 -49.26 -40.87
#